data_AF-A0AAJ2N6N4-F1
#
_entry.id   AF-A0AAJ2N6N4-F1
#
_cell.length_a   1.000
_cell.length_b   1.000
_cell.length_c   1.000
_cell.angle_alpha   90.00
_cell.angle_beta   90.00
_cell.angle_gamma   90.00
#
_symmetry.space_group_name_H-M   'P 1'
#
loop_
_entity.id
_entity.type
_entity.pdbx_description
1 polymer ?
#
loop_
_entity_poly.entity_id
_entity_poly.type
_entity_poly.pdbx_seq_one_letter_code
_entity_poly.pdbx_strand_id
1 'polypeptide(L)'
;MDKDKQEIDIHQYIIEAKNGDFDAFRQIVLQYSNAMLSVSFSIIGDFHEAQDAAQEAFMKCFRRLHTLDDPSKLGSWLYTIVYRTSLDFVKKKKQTVPYEDAIFPSINNVDTWLDQHMTKETIWNAMQHLEQTSKMAIMLHYLSEWPMKEIAQFLNISLSAVESRIRRARAALKRQLSGDFESHFRMQRLDQIFEQKVSERVLKSTGHFYIPVLHRERILDWFVRHFQLGISRHGNLLVESGHELYLLECHTHLPSDLPLLAFEVSDIEELWHKLQHDKVKMESINTDHFIGKYFIFYDPDGNSYHAVEHKEKRKA
;
A
#
# COMPACT_ATOMS: atom_id res chain seq x y z
N MET A 1 -1.97 12.58 -29.60
CA MET A 1 -0.96 11.59 -30.00
C MET A 1 -0.04 11.47 -28.81
N ASP A 2 -0.34 10.53 -27.93
CA ASP A 2 0.60 10.07 -26.90
C ASP A 2 0.17 8.65 -26.55
N LYS A 3 0.84 7.69 -27.19
CA LYS A 3 0.47 6.28 -27.28
C LYS A 3 1.59 5.38 -26.76
N ASP A 4 2.42 5.89 -25.85
CA ASP A 4 3.52 5.14 -25.22
C ASP A 4 3.27 4.95 -23.72
N LYS A 5 2.05 4.52 -23.35
CA LYS A 5 1.90 3.73 -22.12
C LYS A 5 2.45 2.36 -22.47
N GLN A 6 3.72 2.11 -22.13
CA GLN A 6 4.32 0.79 -22.18
C GLN A 6 3.27 -0.20 -21.66
N GLU A 7 2.79 -1.09 -22.53
CA GLU A 7 1.86 -2.14 -22.16
C GLU A 7 2.69 -3.14 -21.35
N ILE A 8 2.81 -2.81 -20.07
CA ILE A 8 3.59 -3.55 -19.10
C ILE A 8 2.96 -4.93 -18.96
N ASP A 9 3.72 -5.97 -19.27
CA ASP A 9 3.22 -7.33 -19.31
C ASP A 9 3.04 -7.89 -17.88
N ILE A 10 1.80 -7.91 -17.41
CA ILE A 10 1.41 -8.53 -16.13
C ILE A 10 1.87 -9.99 -16.04
N HIS A 11 2.02 -10.70 -17.17
CA HIS A 11 2.57 -12.05 -17.19
C HIS A 11 4.02 -12.08 -16.73
N GLN A 12 4.82 -11.11 -17.17
CA GLN A 12 6.23 -11.00 -16.77
C GLN A 12 6.34 -10.75 -15.27
N TYR A 13 5.53 -9.85 -14.73
CA TYR A 13 5.51 -9.60 -13.28
C TYR A 13 5.07 -10.83 -12.46
N ILE A 14 4.14 -11.64 -12.96
CA ILE A 14 3.77 -12.87 -12.29
C ILE A 14 4.96 -13.84 -12.24
N ILE A 15 5.72 -13.97 -13.32
CA ILE A 15 6.89 -14.86 -13.39
C ILE A 15 7.97 -14.38 -12.42
N GLU A 16 8.29 -13.09 -12.43
CA GLU A 16 9.30 -12.50 -11.56
C GLU A 16 8.88 -12.59 -10.08
N ALA A 17 7.64 -12.21 -9.76
CA ALA A 17 7.12 -12.26 -8.40
C ALA A 17 7.06 -13.68 -7.83
N LYS A 18 6.82 -14.70 -8.66
CA LYS A 18 6.93 -16.11 -8.26
C LYS A 18 8.34 -16.50 -7.83
N ASN A 19 9.36 -15.86 -8.42
CA ASN A 19 10.76 -16.06 -8.06
C ASN A 19 11.22 -15.18 -6.89
N GLY A 20 10.29 -14.50 -6.22
CA GLY A 20 10.57 -13.66 -5.05
C GLY A 20 10.88 -12.21 -5.37
N ASP A 21 10.72 -11.77 -6.63
CA ASP A 21 10.87 -10.36 -7.01
C ASP A 21 9.73 -9.54 -6.39
N PHE A 22 10.10 -8.69 -5.42
CA PHE A 22 9.14 -7.85 -4.72
C PHE A 22 8.62 -6.72 -5.61
N ASP A 23 9.44 -6.12 -6.48
CA ASP A 23 8.99 -5.02 -7.32
C ASP A 23 7.96 -5.50 -8.33
N ALA A 24 8.17 -6.67 -8.92
CA ALA A 24 7.18 -7.32 -9.76
C ALA A 24 5.86 -7.58 -8.99
N PHE A 25 5.94 -8.02 -7.74
CA PHE A 25 4.74 -8.18 -6.91
C PHE A 25 4.08 -6.84 -6.57
N ARG A 26 4.85 -5.78 -6.32
CA ARG A 26 4.33 -4.44 -6.07
C ARG A 26 3.49 -3.95 -7.24
N GLN A 27 3.88 -4.25 -8.48
CA GLN A 27 3.08 -3.89 -9.66
C GLN A 27 1.73 -4.63 -9.70
N ILE A 28 1.71 -5.91 -9.28
CA ILE A 28 0.45 -6.65 -9.08
C ILE A 28 -0.40 -5.97 -8.00
N VAL A 29 0.20 -5.57 -6.87
CA VAL A 29 -0.52 -4.87 -5.80
C VAL A 29 -1.14 -3.57 -6.30
N LEU A 30 -0.37 -2.73 -7.01
CA LEU A 30 -0.84 -1.45 -7.56
C LEU A 30 -2.02 -1.64 -8.51
N GLN A 31 -1.97 -2.66 -9.37
CA GLN A 31 -3.04 -2.91 -10.33
C GLN A 31 -4.34 -3.39 -9.66
N TYR A 32 -4.26 -4.17 -8.58
CA TYR A 32 -5.41 -4.83 -7.97
C TYR A 32 -5.86 -4.26 -6.62
N SER A 33 -5.17 -3.24 -6.08
CA SER A 33 -5.43 -2.61 -4.77
C SER A 33 -6.90 -2.18 -4.61
N ASN A 34 -7.39 -1.40 -5.57
CA ASN A 34 -8.75 -0.86 -5.59
C ASN A 34 -9.83 -1.96 -5.70
N ALA A 35 -9.58 -2.98 -6.51
CA ALA A 35 -10.52 -4.08 -6.69
C ALA A 35 -10.60 -4.97 -5.45
N MET A 36 -9.46 -5.30 -4.85
CA MET A 36 -9.43 -6.09 -3.62
C MET A 36 -10.06 -5.33 -2.45
N LEU A 37 -9.82 -4.02 -2.29
CA LEU A 37 -10.56 -3.23 -1.32
C LEU A 37 -12.06 -3.24 -1.63
N SER A 38 -12.46 -3.02 -2.88
CA SER A 38 -13.88 -2.97 -3.26
C SER A 38 -14.61 -4.25 -2.86
N VAL A 39 -13.97 -5.41 -3.03
CA VAL A 39 -14.52 -6.68 -2.55
C VAL A 39 -14.57 -6.73 -1.02
N SER A 40 -13.48 -6.41 -0.32
CA SER A 40 -13.44 -6.41 1.15
C SER A 40 -14.47 -5.48 1.76
N PHE A 41 -14.55 -4.25 1.28
CA PHE A 41 -15.47 -3.24 1.76
C PHE A 41 -16.91 -3.65 1.49
N SER A 42 -17.20 -4.28 0.34
CA SER A 42 -18.55 -4.81 0.07
C SER A 42 -19.01 -5.84 1.12
N ILE A 43 -18.09 -6.56 1.75
CA ILE A 43 -18.39 -7.64 2.70
C ILE A 43 -18.39 -7.12 4.14
N ILE A 44 -17.40 -6.30 4.51
CA ILE A 44 -17.13 -5.88 5.88
C ILE A 44 -17.88 -4.60 6.23
N GLY A 45 -17.87 -3.62 5.33
CA GLY A 45 -18.59 -2.37 5.47
C GLY A 45 -18.02 -1.31 6.37
N ASP A 46 -16.97 -1.63 7.08
CA ASP A 46 -16.06 -0.65 7.65
C ASP A 46 -14.85 -0.49 6.73
N PHE A 47 -14.47 0.76 6.44
CA PHE A 47 -13.41 1.05 5.48
C PHE A 47 -12.03 0.65 6.01
N HIS A 48 -11.74 0.92 7.29
CA HIS A 48 -10.46 0.57 7.90
C HIS A 48 -10.29 -0.94 8.05
N GLU A 49 -11.33 -1.64 8.50
CA GLU A 49 -11.33 -3.10 8.55
C GLU A 49 -11.23 -3.73 7.15
N ALA A 50 -11.86 -3.13 6.15
CA ALA A 50 -11.73 -3.57 4.76
C ALA A 50 -10.30 -3.39 4.23
N GLN A 51 -9.63 -2.29 4.59
CA GLN A 51 -8.22 -2.07 4.28
C GLN A 51 -7.34 -3.16 4.92
N ASP A 52 -7.56 -3.48 6.19
CA ASP A 52 -6.82 -4.54 6.88
C ASP A 52 -7.05 -5.92 6.24
N ALA A 53 -8.30 -6.24 5.89
CA ALA A 53 -8.62 -7.49 5.21
C ALA A 53 -7.99 -7.57 3.81
N ALA A 54 -7.93 -6.47 3.06
CA ALA A 54 -7.27 -6.41 1.77
C ALA A 54 -5.74 -6.55 1.90
N GLN A 55 -5.12 -5.91 2.89
CA GLN A 55 -3.70 -6.11 3.21
C GLN A 55 -3.40 -7.59 3.53
N GLU A 56 -4.17 -8.20 4.42
CA GLU A 56 -4.03 -9.63 4.76
C GLU A 56 -4.26 -10.54 3.55
N ALA A 57 -5.16 -10.16 2.64
CA ALA A 57 -5.36 -10.89 1.40
C ALA A 57 -4.13 -10.80 0.48
N PHE A 58 -3.52 -9.63 0.29
CA PHE A 58 -2.29 -9.49 -0.48
C PHE A 58 -1.13 -10.28 0.12
N MET A 59 -1.02 -10.29 1.45
CA MET A 59 -0.08 -11.13 2.19
C MET A 59 -0.23 -12.62 1.87
N LYS A 60 -1.47 -13.11 1.83
CA LYS A 60 -1.76 -14.49 1.41
C LYS A 60 -1.49 -14.71 -0.08
N CYS A 61 -1.76 -13.72 -0.92
CA CYS A 61 -1.47 -13.78 -2.35
C CYS A 61 0.04 -13.94 -2.58
N PHE A 62 0.88 -13.09 -1.97
CA PHE A 62 2.32 -13.19 -2.07
C PHE A 62 2.83 -14.59 -1.71
N ARG A 63 2.44 -15.10 -0.53
CA ARG A 63 2.85 -16.43 -0.05
C ARG A 63 2.38 -17.57 -0.94
N ARG A 64 1.26 -17.41 -1.65
CA ARG A 64 0.65 -18.47 -2.47
C ARG A 64 0.83 -18.25 -3.96
N LEU A 65 1.54 -17.21 -4.39
CA LEU A 65 1.64 -16.85 -5.81
C LEU A 65 2.24 -17.98 -6.66
N HIS A 66 3.14 -18.77 -6.07
CA HIS A 66 3.68 -19.99 -6.67
C HIS A 66 2.62 -21.04 -7.06
N THR A 67 1.43 -21.01 -6.46
CA THR A 67 0.29 -21.90 -6.77
C THR A 67 -0.59 -21.42 -7.93
N LEU A 68 -0.32 -20.25 -8.50
CA LEU A 68 -1.05 -19.75 -9.65
C LEU A 68 -0.55 -20.44 -10.92
N ASP A 69 -1.25 -21.46 -11.40
CA ASP A 69 -0.79 -22.24 -12.56
C ASP A 69 -0.92 -21.48 -13.89
N ASP A 70 -1.99 -20.70 -14.03
CA ASP A 70 -2.34 -19.96 -15.24
C ASP A 70 -2.32 -18.44 -14.96
N PRO A 71 -1.30 -17.71 -15.44
CA PRO A 71 -1.19 -16.27 -15.22
C PRO A 71 -2.41 -15.47 -15.70
N SER A 72 -3.14 -15.93 -16.74
CA SER A 72 -4.34 -15.25 -17.23
C SER A 72 -5.48 -15.22 -16.20
N LYS A 73 -5.41 -16.10 -15.19
CA LYS A 73 -6.41 -16.21 -14.12
C LYS A 73 -6.07 -15.38 -12.88
N LEU A 74 -4.97 -14.61 -12.89
CA LEU A 74 -4.52 -13.81 -11.74
C LEU A 74 -5.69 -13.05 -11.08
N GLY A 75 -6.49 -12.31 -11.85
CA GLY A 75 -7.63 -11.56 -11.32
C GLY A 75 -8.63 -12.43 -10.55
N SER A 76 -9.12 -13.51 -11.16
CA SER A 76 -10.07 -14.44 -10.51
C SER A 76 -9.49 -15.17 -9.30
N TRP A 77 -8.18 -15.42 -9.32
CA TRP A 77 -7.44 -16.04 -8.23
C TRP A 77 -7.30 -15.08 -7.04
N LEU A 78 -6.93 -13.82 -7.29
CA LEU A 78 -6.90 -12.75 -6.29
C LEU A 78 -8.30 -12.52 -5.69
N TYR A 79 -9.33 -12.47 -6.54
CA TYR A 79 -10.73 -12.37 -6.10
C TYR A 79 -11.09 -13.46 -5.09
N THR A 80 -10.72 -14.71 -5.37
CA THR A 80 -11.00 -15.84 -4.47
C THR A 80 -10.33 -15.67 -3.11
N ILE A 81 -9.08 -15.17 -3.08
CA ILE A 81 -8.32 -14.97 -1.83
C ILE A 81 -8.90 -13.83 -1.02
N VAL A 82 -9.17 -12.67 -1.63
CA VAL A 82 -9.73 -11.53 -0.91
C VAL A 82 -11.12 -11.83 -0.40
N TYR A 83 -12.00 -12.41 -1.22
CA TYR A 83 -13.35 -12.77 -0.83
C TYR A 83 -13.37 -13.67 0.41
N ARG A 84 -12.55 -14.73 0.42
CA ARG A 84 -12.43 -15.64 1.57
C ARG A 84 -11.86 -14.92 2.79
N THR A 85 -10.84 -14.09 2.61
CA THR A 85 -10.21 -13.33 3.70
C THR A 85 -11.19 -12.37 4.36
N SER A 86 -12.01 -11.66 3.59
CA SER A 86 -13.03 -10.75 4.13
C SER A 86 -14.12 -11.52 4.89
N LEU A 87 -14.55 -12.69 4.40
CA LEU A 87 -15.49 -13.55 5.12
C LEU A 87 -14.91 -14.05 6.46
N ASP A 88 -13.65 -14.44 6.48
CA ASP A 88 -12.97 -14.87 7.71
C ASP A 88 -12.83 -13.72 8.71
N PHE A 89 -12.60 -12.50 8.23
CA PHE A 89 -12.56 -11.29 9.05
C PHE A 89 -13.89 -11.06 9.78
N VAL A 90 -15.01 -11.11 9.05
CA VAL A 90 -16.36 -10.98 9.61
C VAL A 90 -16.66 -12.10 10.62
N LYS A 91 -16.24 -13.34 10.33
CA LYS A 91 -16.43 -14.48 11.26
C LYS A 91 -15.67 -14.28 12.58
N LYS A 92 -14.41 -13.84 12.51
CA LYS A 92 -13.60 -13.59 13.72
C LYS A 92 -14.21 -12.49 14.57
N LYS A 93 -14.66 -11.39 13.95
CA LYS A 93 -15.36 -10.29 14.66
C LYS A 93 -16.56 -10.79 15.45
N LYS A 94 -17.39 -11.67 14.86
CA LYS A 94 -18.54 -12.27 15.55
C LYS A 94 -18.17 -13.15 16.75
N GLN A 95 -16.96 -13.72 16.76
CA GLN A 95 -16.47 -14.57 17.85
C GLN A 95 -15.81 -13.75 18.97
N THR A 96 -15.34 -12.54 18.68
CA THR A 96 -14.61 -11.67 19.61
C THR A 96 -15.47 -10.57 20.25
N VAL A 97 -16.80 -10.68 20.21
CA VAL A 97 -17.68 -9.74 20.93
C VAL A 97 -18.15 -10.35 22.26
N PRO A 98 -17.51 -10.04 23.40
CA PRO A 98 -18.21 -9.97 24.68
C PRO A 98 -19.21 -8.80 24.63
N TYR A 99 -20.39 -9.04 25.22
CA TYR A 99 -21.45 -8.05 25.40
C TYR A 99 -20.94 -6.87 26.22
N GLU A 100 -20.87 -5.67 25.64
CA GLU A 100 -20.96 -4.38 26.35
C GLU A 100 -21.18 -3.23 25.36
N ASP A 101 -22.14 -2.36 25.70
CA ASP A 101 -22.65 -1.25 24.91
C ASP A 101 -21.56 -0.22 24.58
N ALA A 102 -21.25 -0.04 23.29
CA ALA A 102 -20.39 1.04 22.84
C ALA A 102 -21.19 2.34 22.69
N ILE A 103 -21.16 3.15 23.74
CA ILE A 103 -21.56 4.56 23.74
C ILE A 103 -20.57 5.33 22.84
N PHE A 104 -21.08 6.03 21.82
CA PHE A 104 -20.29 6.89 20.93
C PHE A 104 -19.79 8.14 21.68
N PRO A 105 -18.52 8.57 21.50
CA PRO A 105 -18.06 9.87 22.01
C PRO A 105 -18.54 11.01 21.10
N SER A 106 -19.08 12.05 21.73
CA SER A 106 -19.42 13.33 21.11
C SER A 106 -18.15 14.12 20.76
N ILE A 107 -18.09 14.68 19.55
CA ILE A 107 -17.09 15.69 19.17
C ILE A 107 -17.80 16.85 18.45
N ASN A 108 -17.56 18.05 18.98
CA ASN A 108 -18.10 19.34 18.54
C ASN A 108 -17.37 19.89 17.31
N ASN A 109 -18.09 20.07 16.19
CA ASN A 109 -18.00 21.20 15.22
C ASN A 109 -18.92 20.89 14.01
N VAL A 110 -20.05 21.60 13.91
CA VAL A 110 -21.32 21.01 13.44
C VAL A 110 -21.69 21.26 11.97
N ASP A 111 -21.16 22.25 11.25
CA ASP A 111 -21.89 22.69 10.04
C ASP A 111 -21.30 22.28 8.67
N THR A 112 -20.14 21.62 8.60
CA THR A 112 -19.59 21.08 7.32
C THR A 112 -19.18 19.60 7.37
N TRP A 113 -18.92 19.06 8.56
CA TRP A 113 -18.66 17.64 8.78
C TRP A 113 -19.93 16.79 8.65
N LEU A 114 -21.08 17.37 9.01
CA LEU A 114 -22.39 16.73 9.09
C LEU A 114 -22.95 16.34 7.71
N ASP A 115 -22.87 17.22 6.71
CA ASP A 115 -23.42 16.93 5.36
C ASP A 115 -22.66 15.81 4.65
N GLN A 116 -21.34 15.74 4.82
CA GLN A 116 -20.51 14.70 4.21
C GLN A 116 -20.65 13.35 4.92
N HIS A 117 -20.80 13.32 6.24
CA HIS A 117 -20.95 12.07 7.01
C HIS A 117 -22.39 11.52 6.94
N MET A 118 -23.41 12.38 7.02
CA MET A 118 -24.81 11.95 6.87
C MET A 118 -25.06 11.34 5.48
N THR A 119 -24.44 11.87 4.42
CA THR A 119 -24.59 11.33 3.07
C THR A 119 -23.84 10.00 2.87
N LYS A 120 -22.65 9.84 3.49
CA LYS A 120 -21.86 8.60 3.47
C LYS A 120 -22.60 7.44 4.16
N GLU A 121 -23.15 7.70 5.34
CA GLU A 121 -23.92 6.72 6.10
C GLU A 121 -25.21 6.34 5.34
N THR A 122 -25.86 7.31 4.69
CA THR A 122 -27.06 7.07 3.87
C THR A 122 -26.79 6.14 2.69
N ILE A 123 -25.68 6.31 1.97
CA ILE A 123 -25.32 5.44 0.84
C ILE A 123 -24.93 4.06 1.33
N TRP A 124 -24.13 3.97 2.39
CA TRP A 124 -23.73 2.68 2.94
C TRP A 124 -24.95 1.89 3.44
N ASN A 125 -25.86 2.55 4.14
CA ASN A 125 -27.13 1.97 4.57
C ASN A 125 -28.00 1.52 3.39
N ALA A 126 -28.04 2.31 2.31
CA ALA A 126 -28.72 1.90 1.08
C ALA A 126 -28.07 0.63 0.47
N MET A 127 -26.74 0.57 0.47
CA MET A 127 -25.98 -0.58 -0.02
C MET A 127 -26.22 -1.85 0.81
N GLN A 128 -26.54 -1.75 2.10
CA GLN A 128 -26.87 -2.93 2.92
C GLN A 128 -28.09 -3.72 2.42
N HIS A 129 -29.00 -3.06 1.71
CA HIS A 129 -30.19 -3.68 1.14
C HIS A 129 -29.93 -4.37 -0.21
N LEU A 130 -28.72 -4.23 -0.76
CA LEU A 130 -28.34 -4.90 -2.00
C LEU A 130 -27.91 -6.34 -1.72
N GLU A 131 -28.29 -7.25 -2.64
CA GLU A 131 -27.66 -8.57 -2.69
C GLU A 131 -26.13 -8.41 -2.79
N GLN A 132 -25.39 -9.23 -2.04
CA GLN A 132 -23.92 -9.14 -1.94
C GLN A 132 -23.24 -9.13 -3.32
N THR A 133 -23.75 -9.92 -4.27
CA THR A 133 -23.22 -10.00 -5.63
C THR A 133 -23.41 -8.71 -6.43
N SER A 134 -24.51 -7.99 -6.19
CA SER A 134 -24.81 -6.70 -6.82
C SER A 134 -24.03 -5.57 -6.16
N LYS A 135 -23.90 -5.62 -4.82
CA LYS A 135 -23.05 -4.71 -4.03
C LYS A 135 -21.59 -4.76 -4.49
N MET A 136 -21.02 -5.96 -4.64
CA MET A 136 -19.66 -6.13 -5.16
C MET A 136 -19.49 -5.55 -6.57
N ALA A 137 -20.40 -5.87 -7.49
CA ALA A 137 -20.28 -5.44 -8.88
C ALA A 137 -20.36 -3.90 -9.02
N ILE A 138 -21.25 -3.25 -8.24
CA ILE A 138 -21.36 -1.79 -8.27
C ILE A 138 -20.15 -1.11 -7.62
N MET A 139 -19.56 -1.72 -6.58
CA MET A 139 -18.34 -1.21 -5.97
C MET A 139 -17.15 -1.32 -6.89
N LEU A 140 -16.92 -2.48 -7.52
CA LEU A 140 -15.85 -2.62 -8.51
C LEU A 140 -16.00 -1.61 -9.67
N HIS A 141 -17.22 -1.30 -10.07
CA HIS A 141 -17.46 -0.34 -11.14
C HIS A 141 -17.15 1.10 -10.74
N TYR A 142 -17.65 1.57 -9.59
CA TYR A 142 -17.48 2.98 -9.23
C TYR A 142 -16.25 3.28 -8.38
N LEU A 143 -15.84 2.35 -7.51
CA LEU A 143 -14.68 2.52 -6.62
C LEU A 143 -13.37 2.13 -7.31
N SER A 144 -13.37 1.08 -8.13
CA SER A 144 -12.19 0.70 -8.92
C SER A 144 -12.15 1.32 -10.31
N GLU A 145 -13.21 2.01 -10.74
CA GLU A 145 -13.39 2.57 -12.10
C GLU A 145 -13.22 1.52 -13.22
N TRP A 146 -13.44 0.24 -12.90
CA TRP A 146 -13.20 -0.83 -13.85
C TRP A 146 -14.31 -0.93 -14.90
N PRO A 147 -13.94 -1.15 -16.18
CA PRO A 147 -14.89 -1.49 -17.22
C PRO A 147 -15.55 -2.85 -16.89
N MET A 148 -16.82 -3.00 -17.27
CA MET A 148 -17.60 -4.19 -16.93
C MET A 148 -16.97 -5.51 -17.43
N LYS A 149 -16.14 -5.45 -18.49
CA LYS A 149 -15.37 -6.61 -18.99
C LYS A 149 -14.30 -7.08 -17.99
N GLU A 150 -13.57 -6.16 -17.38
CA GLU A 150 -12.56 -6.48 -16.36
C GLU A 150 -13.23 -7.01 -15.09
N ILE A 151 -14.37 -6.41 -14.70
CA ILE A 151 -15.19 -6.92 -13.60
C ILE A 151 -15.65 -8.36 -13.86
N ALA A 152 -16.07 -8.66 -15.10
CA ALA A 152 -16.52 -10.00 -15.49
C ALA A 152 -15.40 -11.03 -15.36
N GLN A 153 -14.19 -10.69 -15.85
CA GLN A 153 -13.00 -11.53 -15.73
C GLN A 153 -12.60 -11.74 -14.27
N PHE A 154 -12.55 -10.67 -13.47
CA PHE A 154 -12.15 -10.71 -12.08
C PHE A 154 -13.12 -11.50 -11.20
N LEU A 155 -14.43 -11.32 -11.40
CA LEU A 155 -15.46 -12.07 -10.68
C LEU A 155 -15.68 -13.48 -11.25
N ASN A 156 -15.04 -13.81 -12.38
CA ASN A 156 -15.22 -15.05 -13.12
C ASN A 156 -16.70 -15.35 -13.46
N ILE A 157 -17.38 -14.36 -14.05
CA ILE A 157 -18.79 -14.45 -14.49
C ILE A 157 -18.95 -13.85 -15.90
N SER A 158 -20.11 -14.04 -16.53
CA SER A 158 -20.38 -13.43 -17.85
C SER A 158 -20.53 -11.91 -17.76
N LEU A 159 -20.19 -11.21 -18.85
CA LEU A 159 -20.41 -9.76 -18.97
C LEU A 159 -21.89 -9.39 -18.73
N SER A 160 -22.81 -10.16 -19.30
CA SER A 160 -24.25 -9.97 -19.08
C SER A 160 -24.66 -10.11 -17.60
N ALA A 161 -24.01 -10.99 -16.84
CA ALA A 161 -24.24 -11.09 -15.40
C ALA A 161 -23.76 -9.85 -14.65
N VAL A 162 -22.62 -9.26 -15.03
CA VAL A 162 -22.13 -7.98 -14.48
C VAL A 162 -23.11 -6.85 -14.79
N GLU A 163 -23.50 -6.69 -16.06
CA GLU A 163 -24.46 -5.67 -16.50
C GLU A 163 -25.77 -5.75 -15.70
N SER A 164 -26.30 -6.96 -15.55
CA SER A 164 -27.52 -7.21 -14.78
C SER A 164 -27.37 -6.86 -13.29
N ARG A 165 -26.24 -7.23 -12.67
CA ARG A 165 -25.94 -6.91 -11.27
C ARG A 165 -25.81 -5.40 -11.04
N ILE A 166 -25.07 -4.69 -11.90
CA ILE A 166 -24.91 -3.24 -11.82
C ILE A 166 -26.27 -2.56 -12.03
N ARG A 167 -27.04 -2.96 -13.05
CA ARG A 167 -28.37 -2.39 -13.31
C ARG A 167 -29.30 -2.56 -12.11
N ARG A 168 -29.33 -3.75 -11.49
CA ARG A 168 -30.13 -4.01 -10.28
C ARG A 168 -29.68 -3.13 -9.11
N ALA A 169 -28.38 -3.01 -8.88
CA ALA A 169 -27.84 -2.16 -7.83
C ALA A 169 -28.19 -0.68 -8.05
N ARG A 170 -28.00 -0.14 -9.26
CA ARG A 170 -28.40 1.25 -9.60
C ARG A 170 -29.88 1.50 -9.36
N ALA A 171 -30.74 0.57 -9.79
CA ALA A 171 -32.18 0.70 -9.62
C ALA A 171 -32.62 0.68 -8.15
N ALA A 172 -31.95 -0.10 -7.30
CA ALA A 172 -32.21 -0.12 -5.86
C ALA A 172 -31.69 1.14 -5.17
N LEU A 173 -30.45 1.56 -5.46
CA LEU A 173 -29.87 2.79 -4.91
C LEU A 173 -30.67 4.03 -5.30
N LYS A 174 -31.12 4.15 -6.56
CA LYS A 174 -31.97 5.26 -7.01
C LYS A 174 -33.31 5.36 -6.28
N ARG A 175 -33.83 4.25 -5.73
CA ARG A 175 -35.07 4.29 -4.91
C ARG A 175 -34.81 4.79 -3.50
N GLN A 176 -33.61 4.54 -2.97
CA GLN A 176 -33.25 4.91 -1.59
C GLN A 176 -32.55 6.27 -1.50
N LEU A 177 -31.95 6.73 -2.59
CA LEU A 177 -31.20 7.97 -2.67
C LEU A 177 -31.91 8.94 -3.63
N SER A 178 -32.30 10.10 -3.13
CA SER A 178 -33.06 11.14 -3.86
C SER A 178 -32.21 12.03 -4.78
N GLY A 179 -30.97 11.64 -5.12
CA GLY A 179 -30.03 12.42 -5.92
C GLY A 179 -29.13 11.57 -6.82
N ASP A 180 -28.19 12.22 -7.52
CA ASP A 180 -27.17 11.55 -8.33
C ASP A 180 -26.14 10.87 -7.41
N PHE A 181 -26.46 9.64 -7.00
CA PHE A 181 -25.60 8.84 -6.13
C PHE A 181 -24.21 8.60 -6.74
N GLU A 182 -24.05 8.67 -8.06
CA GLU A 182 -22.79 8.38 -8.75
C GLU A 182 -21.68 9.36 -8.36
N SER A 183 -22.05 10.62 -8.10
CA SER A 183 -21.12 11.65 -7.63
C SER A 183 -20.48 11.30 -6.27
N HIS A 184 -21.17 10.51 -5.45
CA HIS A 184 -20.71 10.14 -4.11
C HIS A 184 -19.73 8.98 -4.08
N PHE A 185 -19.80 8.06 -5.05
CA PHE A 185 -18.84 6.95 -5.14
C PHE A 185 -17.44 7.44 -5.57
N ARG A 186 -17.35 8.55 -6.30
CA ARG A 186 -16.06 9.14 -6.71
C ARG A 186 -15.22 9.68 -5.55
N MET A 187 -15.82 9.94 -4.39
CA MET A 187 -15.14 10.52 -3.22
C MET A 187 -14.46 9.48 -2.30
N GLN A 188 -14.54 8.18 -2.59
CA GLN A 188 -14.02 7.11 -1.72
C GLN A 188 -12.85 6.31 -2.32
N ARG A 189 -12.05 6.86 -3.25
CA ARG A 189 -10.84 6.16 -3.71
C ARG A 189 -9.93 5.83 -2.53
N LEU A 190 -9.27 4.66 -2.61
CA LEU A 190 -8.07 4.45 -1.83
C LEU A 190 -7.10 5.57 -2.19
N ASP A 191 -6.65 6.29 -1.17
CA ASP A 191 -5.51 7.17 -1.32
C ASP A 191 -4.25 6.30 -1.48
N GLN A 192 -3.22 6.90 -2.05
CA GLN A 192 -1.92 6.24 -2.22
C GLN A 192 -1.31 5.82 -0.87
N ILE A 193 -1.81 6.37 0.25
CA ILE A 193 -1.46 5.98 1.62
C ILE A 193 -1.81 4.51 1.88
N PHE A 194 -2.90 3.99 1.33
CA PHE A 194 -3.23 2.56 1.46
C PHE A 194 -2.25 1.66 0.70
N GLU A 195 -1.90 2.02 -0.53
CA GLU A 195 -0.95 1.25 -1.36
C GLU A 195 0.42 1.21 -0.71
N GLN A 196 0.84 2.34 -0.14
CA GLN A 196 2.02 2.43 0.71
C GLN A 196 1.93 1.45 1.89
N LYS A 197 0.86 1.47 2.69
CA LYS A 197 0.70 0.56 3.84
C LYS A 197 0.77 -0.93 3.45
N VAL A 198 0.17 -1.31 2.31
CA VAL A 198 0.26 -2.69 1.81
C VAL A 198 1.70 -3.02 1.46
N SER A 199 2.37 -2.17 0.68
CA SER A 199 3.75 -2.36 0.25
C SER A 199 4.70 -2.48 1.45
N GLU A 200 4.58 -1.58 2.42
CA GLU A 200 5.35 -1.60 3.67
C GLU A 200 5.16 -2.92 4.43
N ARG A 201 3.91 -3.39 4.55
CA ARG A 201 3.60 -4.60 5.31
C ARG A 201 4.15 -5.85 4.63
N VAL A 202 4.10 -5.90 3.29
CA VAL A 202 4.71 -6.99 2.51
C VAL A 202 6.23 -6.96 2.66
N LEU A 203 6.88 -5.80 2.50
CA LEU A 203 8.33 -5.64 2.69
C LEU A 203 8.78 -6.09 4.09
N LYS A 204 8.11 -5.60 5.15
CA LYS A 204 8.38 -6.02 6.53
C LYS A 204 8.24 -7.52 6.72
N SER A 205 7.19 -8.11 6.19
CA SER A 205 6.90 -9.54 6.35
C SER A 205 7.84 -10.48 5.58
N THR A 206 8.51 -9.95 4.57
CA THR A 206 9.45 -10.67 3.70
C THR A 206 10.91 -10.43 4.10
N GLY A 207 11.13 -9.61 5.14
CA GLY A 207 12.46 -9.29 5.65
C GLY A 207 13.24 -8.31 4.77
N HIS A 208 12.58 -7.63 3.84
CA HIS A 208 13.23 -6.63 2.98
C HIS A 208 13.38 -5.29 3.71
N PHE A 209 14.50 -4.62 3.47
CA PHE A 209 14.78 -3.27 3.96
C PHE A 209 14.16 -2.24 3.02
N TYR A 210 13.50 -1.22 3.56
CA TYR A 210 12.94 -0.16 2.73
C TYR A 210 13.03 1.21 3.38
N ILE A 211 13.10 2.25 2.54
CA ILE A 211 13.06 3.67 2.93
C ILE A 211 11.84 4.29 2.24
N PRO A 212 10.90 4.90 2.98
CA PRO A 212 9.86 5.73 2.37
C PRO A 212 10.47 7.01 1.81
N VAL A 213 10.20 7.32 0.54
CA VAL A 213 10.73 8.50 -0.17
C VAL A 213 9.61 9.23 -0.88
N LEU A 214 9.70 10.54 -1.08
CA LEU A 214 8.76 11.33 -1.89
C LEU A 214 9.09 11.23 -3.38
N HIS A 215 10.39 11.15 -3.72
CA HIS A 215 10.87 11.17 -5.10
C HIS A 215 11.92 10.07 -5.33
N ARG A 216 11.49 8.90 -5.79
CA ARG A 216 12.35 7.71 -5.88
C ARG A 216 13.63 7.95 -6.69
N GLU A 217 13.50 8.49 -7.89
CA GLU A 217 14.65 8.71 -8.79
C GLU A 217 15.66 9.68 -8.17
N ARG A 218 15.17 10.80 -7.61
CA ARG A 218 16.01 11.81 -6.97
C ARG A 218 16.79 11.23 -5.78
N ILE A 219 16.15 10.40 -4.96
CA ILE A 219 16.79 9.78 -3.80
C ILE A 219 17.74 8.66 -4.23
N LEU A 220 17.39 7.89 -5.26
CA LEU A 220 18.27 6.87 -5.83
C LEU A 220 19.59 7.50 -6.33
N ASP A 221 19.50 8.54 -7.16
CA ASP A 221 20.67 9.26 -7.66
C ASP A 221 21.50 9.87 -6.52
N TRP A 222 20.81 10.37 -5.49
CA TRP A 222 21.47 10.92 -4.32
C TRP A 222 22.28 9.85 -3.57
N PHE A 223 21.71 8.66 -3.34
CA PHE A 223 22.44 7.56 -2.69
C PHE A 223 23.63 7.08 -3.53
N VAL A 224 23.44 6.89 -4.84
CA VAL A 224 24.50 6.47 -5.75
C VAL A 224 25.64 7.48 -5.76
N ARG A 225 25.34 8.78 -5.80
CA ARG A 225 26.36 9.85 -5.80
C ARG A 225 27.18 9.90 -4.52
N HIS A 226 26.53 9.85 -3.36
CA HIS A 226 27.20 10.12 -2.08
C HIS A 226 27.81 8.85 -1.45
N PHE A 227 27.22 7.68 -1.70
CA PHE A 227 27.63 6.42 -1.07
C PHE A 227 28.16 5.39 -2.08
N GLN A 228 28.17 5.69 -3.38
CA GLN A 228 28.68 4.81 -4.43
C GLN A 228 28.03 3.41 -4.42
N LEU A 229 26.76 3.34 -3.97
CA LEU A 229 26.03 2.08 -3.92
C LEU A 229 25.77 1.57 -5.34
N GLY A 230 25.85 0.24 -5.50
CA GLY A 230 25.46 -0.43 -6.73
C GLY A 230 23.95 -0.39 -6.92
N ILE A 231 23.50 -0.65 -8.14
CA ILE A 231 22.08 -0.82 -8.47
C ILE A 231 21.87 -2.28 -8.86
N SER A 232 20.85 -2.92 -8.27
CA SER A 232 20.49 -4.29 -8.62
C SER A 232 19.84 -4.37 -10.00
N ARG A 233 19.68 -5.58 -10.51
CA ARG A 233 18.93 -5.81 -11.76
C ARG A 233 17.47 -5.32 -11.70
N HIS A 234 16.93 -5.16 -10.48
CA HIS A 234 15.57 -4.67 -10.22
C HIS A 234 15.52 -3.14 -10.06
N GLY A 235 16.68 -2.46 -10.15
CA GLY A 235 16.75 -1.01 -10.01
C GLY A 235 16.77 -0.53 -8.56
N ASN A 236 17.04 -1.41 -7.59
CA ASN A 236 17.15 -1.07 -6.17
C ASN A 236 18.60 -0.83 -5.75
N LEU A 237 18.81 -0.12 -4.64
CA LEU A 237 20.15 0.11 -4.11
C LEU A 237 20.69 -1.20 -3.50
N LEU A 238 21.92 -1.57 -3.86
CA LEU A 238 22.63 -2.69 -3.27
C LEU A 238 23.51 -2.20 -2.12
N VAL A 239 23.29 -2.76 -0.93
CA VAL A 239 24.16 -2.55 0.23
C VAL A 239 25.29 -3.58 0.26
N GLU A 240 26.38 -3.30 0.97
CA GLU A 240 27.61 -4.14 0.99
C GLU A 240 27.36 -5.61 1.37
N SER A 241 26.32 -5.88 2.17
CA SER A 241 25.92 -7.25 2.55
C SER A 241 25.30 -8.06 1.40
N GLY A 242 25.06 -7.44 0.24
CA GLY A 242 24.39 -8.05 -0.91
C GLY A 242 22.86 -8.00 -0.84
N HIS A 243 22.30 -7.36 0.20
CA HIS A 243 20.86 -7.11 0.30
C HIS A 243 20.43 -5.91 -0.57
N GLU A 244 19.16 -5.92 -0.96
CA GLU A 244 18.53 -4.79 -1.64
C GLU A 244 17.84 -3.87 -0.63
N LEU A 245 18.04 -2.57 -0.83
CA LEU A 245 17.39 -1.49 -0.12
C LEU A 245 16.34 -0.86 -1.04
N TYR A 246 15.07 -1.05 -0.70
CA TYR A 246 13.94 -0.61 -1.50
C TYR A 246 13.59 0.83 -1.20
N LEU A 247 13.63 1.71 -2.21
CA LEU A 247 13.10 3.06 -2.11
C LEU A 247 11.60 3.04 -2.43
N LEU A 248 10.77 3.11 -1.40
CA LEU A 248 9.32 3.06 -1.51
C LEU A 248 8.76 4.48 -1.69
N GLU A 249 8.32 4.81 -2.90
CA GLU A 249 7.75 6.13 -3.18
C GLU A 249 6.39 6.34 -2.49
N CYS A 250 6.24 7.45 -1.78
CA CYS A 250 5.16 7.84 -0.88
C CYS A 250 4.74 9.28 -1.19
N HIS A 251 3.46 9.63 -1.02
CA HIS A 251 2.95 10.97 -1.37
C HIS A 251 2.86 11.92 -0.17
N THR A 252 2.88 11.34 1.03
CA THR A 252 2.94 12.05 2.30
C THR A 252 3.86 11.28 3.22
N HIS A 253 4.99 11.88 3.59
CA HIS A 253 5.86 11.37 4.64
C HIS A 253 5.96 12.41 5.74
N LEU A 254 5.61 12.03 6.97
CA LEU A 254 6.06 12.80 8.14
C LEU A 254 7.46 12.27 8.47
N PRO A 255 8.51 13.10 8.38
CA PRO A 255 9.82 12.69 8.86
C PRO A 255 9.71 12.26 10.32
N SER A 256 10.17 11.04 10.60
CA SER A 256 10.27 10.50 11.95
C SER A 256 11.32 11.32 12.73
N ASP A 257 11.05 11.59 14.00
CA ASP A 257 12.06 12.15 14.92
C ASP A 257 13.23 11.17 15.16
N LEU A 258 13.03 9.89 14.84
CA LEU A 258 14.05 8.85 14.90
C LEU A 258 14.67 8.57 13.53
N PRO A 259 16.00 8.37 13.46
CA PRO A 259 16.70 7.99 12.25
C PRO A 259 16.12 6.71 11.63
N LEU A 260 15.91 6.74 10.31
CA LEU A 260 15.34 5.63 9.56
C LEU A 260 16.30 4.44 9.48
N LEU A 261 17.59 4.72 9.30
CA LEU A 261 18.65 3.71 9.23
C LEU A 261 19.93 4.23 9.87
N ALA A 262 20.75 3.28 10.33
CA ALA A 262 22.11 3.53 10.75
C ALA A 262 23.10 2.87 9.78
N PHE A 263 24.13 3.61 9.39
CA PHE A 263 25.23 3.19 8.55
C PHE A 263 26.49 3.12 9.39
N GLU A 264 27.16 1.98 9.38
CA GLU A 264 28.51 1.88 9.94
C GLU A 264 29.52 2.44 8.95
N VAL A 265 30.43 3.28 9.44
CA VAL A 265 31.45 3.94 8.63
C VAL A 265 32.83 3.74 9.23
N SER A 266 33.81 3.50 8.38
CA SER A 266 35.20 3.27 8.80
C SER A 266 35.86 4.53 9.33
N ASP A 267 35.57 5.69 8.71
CA ASP A 267 36.03 7.00 9.14
C ASP A 267 34.85 7.98 9.08
N ILE A 268 34.42 8.42 10.25
CA ILE A 268 33.25 9.29 10.37
C ILE A 268 33.54 10.75 9.99
N GLU A 269 34.78 11.21 10.22
CA GLU A 269 35.19 12.59 9.92
C GLU A 269 35.33 12.76 8.41
N GLU A 270 35.86 11.74 7.71
CA GLU A 270 35.94 11.72 6.25
C GLU A 270 34.54 11.84 5.61
N LEU A 271 33.59 11.00 6.06
CA LEU A 271 32.22 11.07 5.54
C LEU A 271 31.57 12.42 5.88
N TRP A 272 31.75 12.92 7.10
CA TRP A 272 31.19 14.20 7.52
C TRP A 272 31.69 15.35 6.63
N HIS A 273 33.00 15.44 6.38
CA HIS A 273 33.59 16.44 5.50
C HIS A 273 33.12 16.32 4.05
N LYS A 274 33.00 15.08 3.53
CA LYS A 274 32.50 14.83 2.18
C LYS A 274 31.06 15.34 2.02
N LEU A 275 30.17 14.95 2.94
CA LEU A 275 28.77 15.38 2.90
C LEU A 275 28.66 16.90 3.11
N GLN A 276 29.53 17.50 3.94
CA GLN A 276 29.55 18.94 4.18
C GLN A 276 29.93 19.70 2.90
N HIS A 277 30.94 19.22 2.17
CA HIS A 277 31.33 19.77 0.88
C HIS A 277 30.18 19.70 -0.14
N ASP A 278 29.44 18.60 -0.15
CA ASP A 278 28.26 18.40 -1.02
C ASP A 278 27.01 19.15 -0.53
N LYS A 279 27.12 19.94 0.55
CA LYS A 279 26.04 20.74 1.14
C LYS A 279 24.83 19.92 1.60
N VAL A 280 25.07 18.68 2.02
CA VAL A 280 24.05 17.83 2.63
C VAL A 280 23.65 18.41 3.99
N LYS A 281 22.37 18.36 4.33
CA LYS A 281 21.91 18.79 5.67
C LYS A 281 22.39 17.76 6.70
N MET A 282 23.02 18.21 7.77
CA MET A 282 23.53 17.35 8.84
C MET A 282 23.63 18.06 10.18
N GLU A 283 23.71 17.27 11.23
CA GLU A 283 24.01 17.71 12.59
C GLU A 283 25.52 17.63 12.88
N SER A 284 25.95 18.18 14.02
CA SER A 284 27.32 18.05 14.49
C SER A 284 27.65 16.61 14.88
N ILE A 285 28.92 16.22 14.75
CA ILE A 285 29.41 14.95 15.28
C ILE A 285 29.27 14.94 16.80
N ASN A 286 28.66 13.89 17.31
CA ASN A 286 28.47 13.61 18.72
C ASN A 286 29.24 12.34 19.09
N THR A 287 29.47 12.13 20.39
CA THR A 287 30.10 10.91 20.90
C THR A 287 29.22 10.31 21.98
N ASP A 288 28.86 9.05 21.79
CA ASP A 288 28.12 8.26 22.77
C ASP A 288 28.98 7.11 23.31
N HIS A 289 28.76 6.78 24.58
CA HIS A 289 29.55 5.77 25.28
C HIS A 289 29.43 4.38 24.64
N PHE A 290 28.23 4.02 24.16
CA PHE A 290 27.93 2.71 23.60
C PHE A 290 28.21 2.64 22.11
N ILE A 291 27.71 3.59 21.33
CA ILE A 291 27.83 3.54 19.85
C ILE A 291 29.09 4.19 19.28
N GLY A 292 29.84 5.00 20.06
CA GLY A 292 31.04 5.69 19.58
C GLY A 292 30.72 7.05 18.97
N LYS A 293 31.56 7.53 18.05
CA LYS A 293 31.27 8.76 17.31
C LYS A 293 30.10 8.51 16.35
N TYR A 294 29.18 9.45 16.28
CA TYR A 294 28.06 9.40 15.34
C TYR A 294 27.64 10.80 14.90
N PHE A 295 26.97 10.92 13.77
CA PHE A 295 26.23 12.14 13.40
C PHE A 295 24.96 11.80 12.60
N ILE A 296 24.04 12.76 12.57
CA ILE A 296 22.79 12.65 11.81
C ILE A 296 22.93 13.43 10.51
N PHE A 297 22.51 12.84 9.39
CA PHE A 297 22.38 13.54 8.12
C PHE A 297 21.03 13.27 7.49
N TYR A 298 20.65 14.09 6.50
CA TYR A 298 19.34 14.02 5.86
C TYR A 298 19.45 13.87 4.35
N ASP A 299 18.58 13.06 3.76
CA ASP A 299 18.39 13.02 2.32
C ASP A 299 17.55 14.21 1.82
N PRO A 300 17.42 14.40 0.50
CA PRO A 300 16.61 15.48 -0.07
C PRO A 300 15.11 15.47 0.28
N ASP A 301 14.56 14.36 0.75
CA ASP A 301 13.17 14.22 1.18
C ASP A 301 13.01 14.45 2.70
N GLY A 302 14.13 14.69 3.41
CA GLY A 302 14.16 15.01 4.83
C GLY A 302 14.21 13.80 5.75
N ASN A 303 14.42 12.59 5.22
CA ASN A 303 14.65 11.41 6.03
C ASN A 303 15.97 11.54 6.76
N SER A 304 15.99 11.20 8.05
CA SER A 304 17.20 11.24 8.88
C SER A 304 17.89 9.89 8.92
N TYR A 305 19.23 9.92 8.95
CA TYR A 305 20.09 8.75 8.96
C TYR A 305 21.21 8.93 9.98
N HIS A 306 21.59 7.84 10.64
CA HIS A 306 22.74 7.80 11.53
C HIS A 306 23.98 7.31 10.78
N ALA A 307 25.06 8.08 10.78
CA ALA A 307 26.39 7.53 10.53
C ALA A 307 27.03 7.21 11.88
N VAL A 308 27.50 5.98 12.07
CA VAL A 308 28.13 5.50 13.31
C VAL A 308 29.51 4.97 12.97
N GLU A 309 30.53 5.43 13.70
CA GLU A 309 31.90 4.95 13.52
C GLU A 309 32.02 3.49 13.96
N HIS A 310 32.54 2.63 13.08
CA HIS A 310 32.73 1.21 13.38
C HIS A 310 33.73 1.05 14.52
N LYS A 311 33.25 0.74 15.74
CA LYS A 311 34.13 0.34 16.84
C LYS A 311 34.77 -0.99 16.49
N GLU A 312 36.07 -1.01 16.18
CA GLU A 312 36.83 -2.25 16.28
C GLU A 312 36.56 -2.86 17.65
N LYS A 313 35.95 -4.05 17.69
CA LYS A 313 35.89 -4.85 18.90
C LYS A 313 37.33 -5.01 19.36
N ARG A 314 37.72 -4.30 20.43
CA ARG A 314 38.95 -4.60 21.17
C ARG A 314 38.92 -6.11 21.43
N LYS A 315 39.78 -6.85 20.74
CA LYS A 315 40.03 -8.27 21.05
C LYS A 315 40.43 -8.29 22.53
N ALA A 316 39.56 -8.86 23.36
CA ALA A 316 39.88 -9.18 24.74
C ALA A 316 40.85 -10.37 24.76
#